data_AF-A0A519JQ56-F1
#
_entry.id   AF-A0A519JQ56-F1
#
_cell.length_a   1.000
_cell.length_b   1.000
_cell.length_c   1.000
_cell.angle_alpha   90.00
_cell.angle_beta   90.00
_cell.angle_gamma   90.00
#
_symmetry.space_group_name_H-M   'P 1'
#
loop_
_entity.id
_entity.type
_entity.pdbx_description
1 polymer ?
#
loop_
_entity_poly.entity_id
_entity_poly.type
_entity_poly.pdbx_seq_one_letter_code
_entity_poly.pdbx_strand_id
1 'polypeptide(L)' 'DFHAIFEVWLSDGWWLVDPTGLAPVEGLVRIACGRDAADIAFLTTQGTCRLVRQSVSAAAED' A
#
# COMPACT_ATOMS: atom_id res chain seq x y z
N ASP A 1 -9.99 0.34 -0.50
CA ASP A 1 -9.21 0.88 0.63
C ASP A 1 -7.78 1.14 0.13
N PHE A 2 -6.88 1.70 0.94
CA PHE A 2 -5.46 1.55 0.68
C PHE A 2 -5.08 0.07 0.84
N HIS A 3 -4.18 -0.41 0.01
CA HIS A 3 -3.71 -1.79 0.05
C HIS A 3 -2.21 -1.80 0.30
N ALA A 4 -1.77 -2.59 1.28
CA ALA A 4 -0.37 -2.78 1.58
C ALA A 4 0.05 -4.18 1.17
N ILE A 5 1.16 -4.27 0.47
CA ILE A 5 1.83 -5.50 0.09
C ILE A 5 3.29 -5.43 0.52
N PHE A 6 4.08 -6.47 0.25
CA PHE A 6 5.52 -6.42 0.50
C PHE A 6 6.32 -6.72 -0.76
N GLU A 7 7.57 -6.26 -0.75
CA GLU A 7 8.55 -6.54 -1.79
C GLU A 7 9.65 -7.44 -1.23
N VAL A 8 10.11 -8.40 -2.04
CA VAL A 8 11.27 -9.24 -1.70
C VAL A 8 12.35 -9.09 -2.76
N TRP A 9 13.60 -8.99 -2.32
CA TRP A 9 14.76 -8.98 -3.22
C TRP A 9 15.19 -10.42 -3.52
N LEU A 10 14.95 -10.88 -4.75
CA LEU A 10 15.27 -12.23 -5.20
C LEU A 10 15.85 -12.16 -6.62
N SER A 11 16.93 -12.89 -6.86
CA SER A 11 17.57 -13.00 -8.19
C SER A 11 17.90 -11.63 -8.80
N ASP A 12 18.54 -10.76 -8.02
CA ASP A 12 18.93 -9.40 -8.41
C ASP A 12 17.78 -8.47 -8.84
N GLY A 13 16.57 -8.71 -8.31
CA GLY A 13 15.40 -7.85 -8.56
C GLY A 13 14.40 -7.82 -7.40
N TRP A 14 13.54 -6.79 -7.41
CA TRP A 14 12.39 -6.67 -6.50
C TRP A 14 11.18 -7.40 -7.06
N TRP A 15 10.55 -8.22 -6.23
CA TRP A 15 9.32 -8.95 -6.53
C TRP A 15 8.21 -8.51 -5.59
N LEU A 16 7.07 -8.12 -6.16
CA LEU A 16 5.86 -7.78 -5.40
C LEU A 16 5.16 -9.06 -4.95
N VAL A 17 4.74 -9.10 -3.69
CA VAL A 17 4.01 -10.23 -3.11
C VAL A 17 2.78 -9.73 -2.38
N ASP A 18 1.61 -10.16 -2.84
CA ASP A 18 0.34 -9.98 -2.15
C ASP A 18 -0.18 -11.32 -1.60
N PRO A 19 0.00 -11.62 -0.29
CA PRO A 19 -0.51 -12.84 0.30
C PRO A 19 -2.03 -12.83 0.49
N THR A 20 -2.68 -11.67 0.37
CA THR A 20 -4.12 -11.53 0.56
C THR A 20 -4.90 -11.93 -0.69
N GLY A 21 -4.29 -11.77 -1.88
CA GLY A 21 -4.94 -12.00 -3.16
C GLY A 21 -6.16 -11.10 -3.41
N LEU A 22 -6.27 -9.96 -2.70
CA LEU A 22 -7.43 -9.07 -2.77
C LEU A 22 -7.36 -8.10 -3.95
N ALA A 23 -6.19 -7.91 -4.55
CA ALA A 23 -5.99 -7.07 -5.72
C ALA A 23 -5.02 -7.71 -6.72
N PRO A 24 -5.24 -7.55 -8.04
CA PRO A 24 -4.25 -7.91 -9.04
C PRO A 24 -2.98 -7.06 -8.85
N VAL A 25 -1.82 -7.70 -8.81
CA VAL A 25 -0.54 -7.04 -8.53
C VAL A 25 -0.18 -6.04 -9.63
N GLU A 26 -0.53 -6.37 -10.88
CA GLU A 26 -0.38 -5.55 -12.07
C GLU A 26 -1.21 -4.25 -12.03
N GLY A 27 -2.27 -4.21 -11.23
CA GLY A 27 -3.15 -3.04 -11.07
C GLY A 27 -2.75 -2.11 -9.91
N LEU A 28 -1.68 -2.42 -9.18
CA LEU A 28 -1.28 -1.64 -8.02
C LEU A 28 -0.57 -0.34 -8.43
N VAL A 29 -1.05 0.78 -7.90
CA VAL A 29 -0.39 2.09 -8.00
C VAL A 29 0.40 2.34 -6.73
N ARG A 30 1.72 2.45 -6.85
CA ARG A 30 2.61 2.64 -5.69
C ARG A 30 2.49 4.06 -5.12
N ILE A 31 2.16 4.15 -3.83
CA ILE A 31 2.13 5.42 -3.08
C ILE A 31 3.43 5.63 -2.29
N ALA A 32 3.90 4.59 -1.59
CA ALA A 32 5.11 4.64 -0.76
C ALA A 32 5.76 3.26 -0.65
N CYS A 33 7.02 3.22 -0.21
CA CYS A 33 7.77 2.01 0.16
C CYS A 33 8.63 2.33 1.39
N GLY A 34 8.77 1.37 2.30
CA GLY A 34 9.48 1.51 3.57
C GLY A 34 9.66 0.15 4.24
N ARG A 35 10.36 0.11 5.38
CA ARG A 35 10.67 -1.17 6.05
C ARG A 35 9.43 -1.83 6.64
N ASP A 36 8.50 -1.01 7.14
CA ASP A 36 7.23 -1.44 7.73
C ASP A 36 6.20 -0.29 7.72
N ALA A 37 5.06 -0.51 8.38
CA ALA A 37 3.94 0.43 8.44
C ALA A 37 4.28 1.79 9.09
N ALA A 38 5.34 1.91 9.89
CA ALA A 38 5.74 3.19 10.46
C ALA A 38 6.37 4.12 9.41
N ASP A 39 7.09 3.57 8.43
CA ASP A 39 7.70 4.34 7.35
C ASP A 39 6.67 4.74 6.27
N ILE A 40 5.51 4.06 6.20
CA ILE A 40 4.49 4.23 5.14
C ILE A 40 3.06 4.50 5.64
N ALA A 41 2.93 5.04 6.86
CA ALA A 41 1.61 5.33 7.42
C ALA A 41 0.83 6.33 6.56
N PHE A 42 -0.47 6.07 6.31
CA PHE A 42 -1.36 7.04 5.66
C PHE A 42 -1.50 8.34 6.50
N LEU A 43 -1.52 8.21 7.83
CA LEU A 43 -1.64 9.33 8.75
C LEU A 43 -0.83 9.08 10.03
N THR A 44 0.06 10.00 10.37
CA THR A 44 0.74 10.06 11.67
C THR A 44 0.23 11.27 12.45
N THR A 45 -0.15 11.08 13.71
CA THR A 45 -0.66 12.17 14.57
C THR A 45 0.01 12.12 15.93
N GLN A 46 0.19 13.29 16.57
CA GLN A 46 0.80 13.40 17.90
C GLN A 46 -0.25 13.49 19.03
N GLY A 47 -1.54 13.56 18.71
CA GLY A 47 -2.64 13.67 19.66
C GLY A 47 -3.88 12.92 19.17
N THR A 48 -4.94 12.87 19.99
CA THR A 48 -6.14 12.11 19.65
C THR A 48 -6.77 12.60 18.35
N CYS A 49 -6.88 11.70 17.38
CA CYS A 49 -7.55 11.94 16.12
C CYS A 49 -8.65 10.89 15.92
N ARG A 50 -9.75 11.29 15.30
CA ARG A 50 -10.83 10.39 14.89
C ARG A 50 -11.03 10.49 13.39
N LEU A 51 -10.89 9.37 12.69
CA LEU A 51 -11.27 9.28 11.27
C LEU A 51 -12.78 9.55 11.14
N VAL A 52 -13.15 10.59 10.41
CA VAL A 52 -14.56 10.95 10.16
C VAL A 52 -15.08 10.29 8.89
N ARG A 53 -14.27 10.26 7.84
CA ARG A 53 -14.60 9.65 6.55
C ARG A 53 -13.31 9.27 5.82
N GLN A 54 -13.37 8.18 5.06
CA GLN A 54 -12.35 7.78 4.11
C GLN A 54 -13.03 7.32 2.81
N SER A 55 -12.44 7.66 1.66
CA SER A 55 -12.85 7.16 0.35
C SER A 55 -11.61 7.07 -0.51
N VAL A 56 -11.39 5.89 -1.12
CA VAL A 56 -10.24 5.59 -1.97
C VAL A 56 -10.75 4.87 -3.19
N SER A 57 -10.37 5.32 -4.39
CA SER A 57 -10.69 4.70 -5.67
C SER A 57 -9.47 4.71 -6.58
N ALA A 58 -9.36 3.69 -7.42
CA ALA A 58 -8.40 3.59 -8.52
C ALA A 58 -9.17 3.09 -9.75
N ALA A 59 -8.78 3.55 -10.93
CA ALA A 59 -9.36 3.14 -12.20
C ALA A 59 -8.22 2.80 -13.18
N ALA A 60 -8.44 1.78 -14.01
CA ALA A 60 -7.61 1.56 -15.18
C ALA A 60 -8.06 2.56 -16.28
N GLU A 61 -7.11 3.03 -17.09
CA GLU A 61 -7.45 3.71 -18.34
C GLU A 61 -7.78 2.66 -19.42
N ASP A 62 -8.71 3.01 -20.32
CA ASP A 62 -9.14 2.17 -21.45
C ASP A 62 -8.08 2.06 -22.56
#